data_AF-A0ABD8B544-F1
#
_entry.id   AF-A0ABD8B544-F1
#
_cell.length_a   1.000
_cell.length_b   1.000
_cell.length_c   1.000
_cell.angle_alpha   90.00
_cell.angle_beta   90.00
_cell.angle_gamma   90.00
#
_symmetry.space_group_name_H-M   'P 1'
#
loop_
_entity.id
_entity.type
_entity.pdbx_description
1 polymer ?
#
loop_
_entity_poly.entity_id
_entity_poly.type
_entity_poly.pdbx_seq_one_letter_code
_entity_poly.pdbx_strand_id
1 'polypeptide(L)'
;MGASVDGRAVHADVGSGGTDGVGEKLGGGSISLGSHEAASPRLALRWLRERTRNVTDQLDMAYAQPGRYWLRDETEHERALAYLTAGTAHQLTLHDENTRYILVAYPPGATS
;
A
#
# COMPACT_ATOMS: atom_id res chain seq x y z
N MET A 1 -32.57 -9.77 -1.38
CA MET A 1 -32.42 -11.02 -0.60
C MET A 1 -31.67 -12.01 -1.48
N GLY A 2 -30.39 -12.32 -1.27
CA GLY A 2 -29.83 -12.91 -0.06
C GLY A 2 -29.33 -14.31 -0.45
N ALA A 3 -28.23 -14.38 -1.21
CA ALA A 3 -27.55 -15.63 -1.52
C ALA A 3 -26.26 -15.68 -0.69
N SER A 4 -26.31 -16.54 0.33
CA SER A 4 -25.19 -17.00 1.14
C SER A 4 -24.14 -17.62 0.23
N VAL A 5 -22.88 -17.23 0.39
CA VAL A 5 -21.74 -17.98 -0.12
C VAL A 5 -20.74 -18.22 1.00
N ASP A 6 -20.36 -19.49 1.04
CA ASP A 6 -19.64 -20.24 2.06
C ASP A 6 -18.27 -19.62 2.40
N GLY A 7 -18.05 -19.36 3.69
CA GLY A 7 -16.73 -19.02 4.21
C GLY A 7 -15.88 -20.28 4.33
N ARG A 8 -15.08 -20.56 3.31
CA ARG A 8 -13.98 -21.53 3.42
C ARG A 8 -12.64 -20.81 3.27
N ALA A 9 -12.02 -20.61 4.43
CA ALA A 9 -10.69 -20.06 4.59
C ALA A 9 -9.67 -20.83 3.74
N VAL A 10 -8.97 -20.12 2.86
CA VAL A 10 -7.69 -20.59 2.33
C VAL A 10 -6.58 -20.01 3.22
N HIS A 11 -6.03 -20.96 3.96
CA HIS A 11 -4.84 -20.94 4.80
C HIS A 11 -3.69 -20.13 4.17
N ALA A 12 -3.42 -18.94 4.71
CA ALA A 12 -2.13 -18.28 4.51
C ALA A 12 -1.18 -18.78 5.61
N ASP A 13 -0.27 -19.64 5.18
CA ASP A 13 0.83 -20.22 5.93
C ASP A 13 1.61 -19.14 6.70
N VAL A 14 1.47 -19.13 8.02
CA VAL A 14 2.36 -18.42 8.95
C VAL A 14 3.40 -19.44 9.39
N GLY A 15 4.53 -19.47 8.69
CA GLY A 15 5.73 -20.16 9.13
C GLY A 15 6.34 -19.47 10.35
N SER A 16 6.07 -20.00 11.54
CA SER A 16 6.83 -19.69 12.77
C SER A 16 7.91 -20.77 12.98
N GLY A 17 9.16 -20.35 13.15
CA GLY A 17 10.22 -21.25 13.60
C GLY A 17 11.59 -20.59 13.75
N GLY A 18 12.04 -20.45 15.02
CA GLY A 18 13.45 -20.50 15.39
C GLY A 18 14.10 -19.18 15.81
N THR A 19 14.33 -19.02 17.11
CA THR A 19 15.12 -17.97 17.75
C THR A 19 16.64 -18.25 17.64
N ASP A 20 17.40 -17.18 17.90
CA ASP A 20 18.80 -17.15 18.38
C ASP A 20 19.91 -17.01 17.32
N GLY A 21 20.39 -15.77 17.18
CA GLY A 21 21.61 -15.44 16.44
C GLY A 21 21.80 -13.95 16.24
N VAL A 22 22.58 -13.34 17.14
CA VAL A 22 23.15 -11.98 17.01
C VAL A 22 23.70 -11.74 15.60
N GLY A 23 23.19 -10.70 14.96
CA GLY A 23 23.71 -10.16 13.71
C GLY A 23 22.93 -8.91 13.33
N GLU A 24 23.56 -7.75 13.50
CA GLU A 24 23.12 -6.50 12.90
C GLU A 24 22.63 -6.74 11.47
N LYS A 25 21.32 -6.59 11.23
CA LYS A 25 20.80 -6.39 9.88
C LYS A 25 20.46 -4.92 9.77
N LEU A 26 21.46 -4.12 9.41
CA LEU A 26 21.24 -2.83 8.78
C LEU A 26 20.47 -3.10 7.47
N GLY A 27 19.15 -3.11 7.55
CA GLY A 27 18.33 -3.54 6.43
C GLY A 27 16.89 -3.07 6.54
N GLY A 28 16.65 -1.83 6.13
CA GLY A 28 15.61 -1.53 5.16
C GLY A 28 14.25 -2.18 5.41
N GLY A 29 13.64 -2.01 6.58
CA GLY A 29 12.37 -2.66 6.92
C GLY A 29 11.23 -2.16 6.02
N SER A 30 10.40 -3.04 5.48
CA SER A 30 9.19 -2.63 4.76
C SER A 30 7.98 -2.63 5.69
N ILE A 31 7.36 -1.48 5.87
CA ILE A 31 6.17 -1.29 6.69
C ILE A 31 4.96 -1.13 5.75
N SER A 32 4.02 -2.06 5.83
CA SER A 32 2.73 -1.92 5.15
C SER A 32 1.87 -0.90 5.91
N LEU A 33 1.48 0.17 5.25
CA LEU A 33 0.69 1.26 5.83
C LEU A 33 -0.81 1.13 5.52
N GLY A 34 -1.19 0.11 4.76
CA GLY A 34 -2.57 -0.28 4.52
C GLY A 34 -2.83 -0.71 3.08
N SER A 35 -3.92 -1.45 2.93
CA SER A 35 -4.54 -1.77 1.65
C SER A 35 -5.98 -1.26 1.60
N HIS A 36 -6.48 -0.93 0.41
CA HIS A 36 -7.88 -0.57 0.23
C HIS A 36 -8.45 -1.09 -1.10
N GLU A 37 -9.53 -1.87 -0.98
CA GLU A 37 -10.40 -2.20 -2.10
C GLU A 37 -11.45 -1.10 -2.26
N ALA A 38 -11.47 -0.46 -3.43
CA ALA A 38 -12.42 0.61 -3.70
C ALA A 38 -13.46 0.20 -4.73
N ALA A 39 -14.68 0.70 -4.59
CA ALA A 39 -15.77 0.49 -5.55
C ALA A 39 -15.51 1.13 -6.94
N SER A 40 -14.47 1.95 -7.08
CA SER A 40 -14.03 2.48 -8.37
C SER A 40 -12.55 2.88 -8.38
N PRO A 41 -11.89 2.88 -9.55
CA PRO A 41 -10.50 3.35 -9.69
C PRO A 41 -10.26 4.76 -9.15
N ARG A 42 -11.24 5.67 -9.31
CA ARG A 42 -11.15 7.04 -8.79
C ARG A 42 -11.18 7.09 -7.26
N LEU A 43 -11.98 6.22 -6.64
CA LEU A 43 -12.02 6.09 -5.18
C LEU A 43 -10.74 5.46 -4.63
N ALA A 44 -10.16 4.48 -5.33
CA ALA A 44 -8.85 3.90 -5.01
C ALA A 44 -7.75 4.97 -5.03
N LEU A 45 -7.66 5.77 -6.10
CA LEU A 45 -6.71 6.88 -6.18
C LEU A 45 -6.94 7.94 -5.10
N ARG A 46 -8.21 8.28 -4.82
CA ARG A 46 -8.55 9.23 -3.75
C ARG A 46 -8.06 8.73 -2.40
N TRP A 47 -8.28 7.45 -2.10
CA TRP A 47 -7.79 6.83 -0.88
C TRP A 47 -6.27 6.86 -0.79
N LEU A 48 -5.54 6.55 -1.88
CA LEU A 48 -4.07 6.65 -1.91
C LEU A 48 -3.60 8.06 -1.57
N ARG A 49 -4.20 9.09 -2.18
CA ARG A 49 -3.86 10.50 -1.91
C ARG A 49 -4.09 10.89 -0.46
N GLU A 50 -5.22 10.50 0.08
CA GLU A 50 -5.55 10.78 1.48
C GLU A 50 -4.61 10.05 2.43
N ARG A 51 -4.31 8.78 2.16
CA ARG A 51 -3.42 7.99 3.01
C ARG A 51 -1.99 8.49 2.94
N THR A 52 -1.48 8.82 1.76
CA THR A 52 -0.15 9.44 1.60
C THR A 52 -0.06 10.76 2.35
N ARG A 53 -1.08 11.62 2.28
CA ARG A 53 -1.11 12.87 3.06
C ARG A 53 -1.00 12.61 4.56
N ASN A 54 -1.86 11.74 5.09
CA ASN A 54 -1.87 11.39 6.51
C ASN A 54 -0.53 10.83 6.98
N VAL A 55 0.18 10.08 6.13
CA VAL A 55 1.51 9.56 6.42
C VAL A 55 2.55 10.69 6.41
N THR A 56 2.55 11.55 5.39
CA THR A 56 3.50 12.67 5.30
C THR A 56 3.32 13.73 6.39
N ASP A 57 2.13 13.82 6.98
CA ASP A 57 1.85 14.71 8.12
C ASP A 57 2.41 14.15 9.44
N GLN A 58 2.66 12.84 9.51
CA GLN A 58 3.24 12.16 10.68
C GLN A 58 4.77 11.96 10.59
N LEU A 59 5.34 12.05 9.39
CA LEU A 59 6.77 11.90 9.15
C LEU A 59 7.51 13.22 9.36
N ASP A 60 8.74 13.14 9.86
CA ASP A 60 9.66 14.29 9.89
C ASP A 60 9.90 14.84 8.48
N MET A 61 10.24 16.13 8.39
CA MET A 61 10.31 16.87 7.13
C MET A 61 11.20 16.19 6.08
N ALA A 62 12.33 15.62 6.47
CA ALA A 62 13.26 14.92 5.58
C ALA A 62 12.62 13.67 4.94
N TYR A 63 11.76 12.98 5.69
CA TYR A 63 11.16 11.70 5.32
C TYR A 63 9.78 11.87 4.67
N ALA A 64 9.12 13.02 4.87
CA ALA A 64 7.86 13.37 4.23
C ALA A 64 8.02 13.78 2.75
N GLN A 65 9.24 14.15 2.32
CA GLN A 65 9.48 14.75 1.01
C GLN A 65 9.07 13.86 -0.19
N PRO A 66 9.35 12.54 -0.21
CA PRO A 66 8.91 11.66 -1.29
C PRO A 66 7.38 11.60 -1.43
N GLY A 67 6.66 11.50 -0.31
CA GLY A 67 5.19 11.52 -0.33
C GLY A 67 4.63 12.87 -0.75
N ARG A 68 5.24 13.98 -0.33
CA ARG A 68 4.86 15.34 -0.75
C ARG A 68 5.11 15.58 -2.23
N TYR A 69 6.17 15.00 -2.79
CA TYR A 69 6.44 15.04 -4.23
C TYR A 69 5.37 14.28 -5.00
N TRP A 70 5.10 13.02 -4.62
CA TRP A 70 4.06 12.22 -5.26
C TRP A 70 2.68 12.89 -5.21
N LEU A 71 2.31 13.51 -4.08
CA LEU A 71 1.04 14.25 -3.94
C LEU A 71 0.88 15.44 -4.91
N ARG A 72 1.97 15.93 -5.50
CA ARG A 72 1.99 17.02 -6.48
C ARG A 72 2.26 16.52 -7.90
N ASP A 73 2.56 15.24 -8.06
CA ASP A 73 2.89 14.64 -9.35
C ASP A 73 1.62 14.14 -10.04
N GLU A 74 1.05 15.00 -10.88
CA GLU A 74 -0.15 14.67 -11.66
C GLU A 74 0.08 13.51 -12.64
N THR A 75 1.29 13.39 -13.19
CA THR A 75 1.63 12.30 -14.12
C THR A 75 1.64 10.95 -13.42
N GLU A 76 2.19 10.86 -12.20
CA GLU A 76 2.12 9.62 -11.41
C GLU A 76 0.68 9.30 -10.97
N HIS A 77 -0.16 10.30 -10.71
CA HIS A 77 -1.59 10.07 -10.42
C HIS A 77 -2.35 9.53 -11.64
N GLU A 78 -2.08 10.06 -12.83
CA GLU A 78 -2.66 9.56 -14.08
C GLU A 78 -2.22 8.13 -14.37
N ARG A 79 -0.93 7.82 -14.16
CA ARG A 79 -0.40 6.47 -14.29
C ARG A 79 -1.05 5.50 -13.29
N ALA A 80 -1.16 5.89 -12.03
CA ALA A 80 -1.82 5.10 -11.00
C ALA A 80 -3.30 4.85 -11.37
N LEU A 81 -4.00 5.87 -11.86
CA LEU A 81 -5.38 5.73 -12.30
C LEU A 81 -5.51 4.79 -13.52
N ALA A 82 -4.57 4.85 -14.46
CA ALA A 82 -4.54 3.96 -15.62
C ALA A 82 -4.39 2.49 -15.20
N TYR A 83 -3.49 2.19 -14.25
CA TYR A 83 -3.34 0.84 -13.71
C TYR A 83 -4.61 0.35 -13.00
N LEU A 84 -5.19 1.19 -12.14
CA LEU A 84 -6.45 0.85 -11.44
C LEU A 84 -7.61 0.66 -12.42
N THR A 85 -7.66 1.44 -13.49
CA THR A 85 -8.69 1.32 -14.54
C THR A 85 -8.52 0.03 -15.34
N ALA A 86 -7.28 -0.41 -15.56
CA ALA A 86 -6.96 -1.68 -16.20
C ALA A 86 -7.23 -2.91 -15.31
N GLY A 87 -7.71 -2.72 -14.07
CA GLY A 87 -7.93 -3.80 -13.11
C GLY A 87 -6.68 -4.25 -12.37
N THR A 88 -5.57 -3.49 -12.48
CA THR A 88 -4.31 -3.80 -11.81
C THR A 88 -4.22 -3.03 -10.49
N ALA A 89 -3.89 -3.73 -9.40
CA ALA A 89 -3.59 -3.09 -8.13
C ALA A 89 -2.40 -2.13 -8.27
N HIS A 90 -2.48 -0.96 -7.64
CA HIS A 90 -1.40 0.00 -7.63
C HIS A 90 -0.73 0.02 -6.25
N GLN A 91 0.57 -0.30 -6.24
CA GLN A 91 1.42 -0.20 -5.06
C GLN A 91 2.24 1.08 -5.13
N LEU A 92 2.01 1.97 -4.17
CA LEU A 92 2.88 3.12 -3.91
C LEU A 92 3.91 2.72 -2.84
N THR A 93 5.18 2.93 -3.15
CA THR A 93 6.29 2.71 -2.21
C THR A 93 6.97 4.04 -1.92
N LEU A 94 6.92 4.50 -0.68
CA LEU A 94 7.67 5.67 -0.21
C LEU A 94 8.93 5.18 0.50
N HIS A 95 10.06 5.77 0.16
CA HIS A 95 11.35 5.39 0.70
C HIS A 95 11.81 6.38 1.77
N ASP A 96 12.34 5.84 2.84
CA ASP A 96 13.13 6.49 3.88
C ASP A 96 14.49 5.78 3.98
N GLU A 97 15.48 6.39 4.64
CA GLU A 97 16.88 5.97 4.75
C GLU A 97 17.03 4.48 5.05
N ASN A 98 16.16 3.92 5.89
CA ASN A 98 16.18 2.49 6.20
C ASN A 98 14.77 1.86 6.26
N THR A 99 13.76 2.53 5.70
CA THR A 99 12.36 2.09 5.78
C THR A 99 11.64 2.25 4.45
N ARG A 100 10.87 1.24 4.04
CA ARG A 100 9.98 1.32 2.88
C ARG A 100 8.54 1.30 3.34
N TYR A 101 7.82 2.37 3.09
CA TYR A 101 6.40 2.47 3.40
C TYR A 101 5.58 2.05 2.18
N ILE A 102 4.77 1.01 2.32
CA ILE A 102 4.02 0.42 1.22
C ILE A 102 2.53 0.71 1.41
N LEU A 103 1.90 1.28 0.38
CA LEU A 103 0.46 1.50 0.27
C LEU A 103 -0.04 0.78 -0.97
N VAL A 104 -1.12 0.00 -0.84
CA VAL A 104 -1.70 -0.74 -1.96
C VAL A 104 -3.15 -0.38 -2.15
N ALA A 105 -3.54 0.01 -3.36
CA ALA A 105 -4.94 0.19 -3.71
C ALA A 105 -5.36 -0.84 -4.76
N TYR A 106 -6.49 -1.49 -4.50
CA TYR A 106 -7.09 -2.49 -5.36
C TYR A 106 -8.28 -1.87 -6.10
N PRO A 107 -8.35 -2.03 -7.43
CA PRO A 107 -9.55 -1.68 -8.18
C PRO A 107 -10.67 -2.70 -7.89
N PRO A 108 -11.93 -2.33 -8.17
CA PRO A 108 -13.06 -3.22 -7.90
C PRO A 108 -12.91 -4.54 -8.67
N GLY A 109 -13.07 -5.67 -7.97
CA GLY A 109 -12.94 -7.00 -8.57
C GLY A 109 -11.50 -7.48 -8.79
N ALA A 110 -10.48 -6.69 -8.43
CA ALA A 110 -9.14 -7.24 -8.26
C ALA A 110 -9.12 -8.03 -6.95
N THR A 111 -9.00 -9.35 -7.06
CA THR A 111 -8.84 -10.25 -5.91
C THR A 111 -7.57 -9.87 -5.15
N SER A 112 -7.75 -9.42 -3.90
CA SER A 112 -6.68 -9.23 -2.91
C SER A 112 -6.16 -10.55 -2.35
#